data_AF-A0A2D5TGK4-F1
#
_entry.id   AF-A0A2D5TGK4-F1
#
_cell.length_a   1.000
_cell.length_b   1.000
_cell.length_c   1.000
_cell.angle_alpha   90.00
_cell.angle_beta   90.00
_cell.angle_gamma   90.00
#
_symmetry.space_group_name_H-M   'P 1'
#
loop_
_entity.id
_entity.type
_entity.pdbx_description
1 polymer ?
#
loop_
_entity_poly.entity_id
_entity_poly.type
_entity_poly.pdbx_seq_one_letter_code
_entity_poly.pdbx_strand_id
1 'polypeptide(L)' 'MVAFTQALLRAEGIKCFELDVHMSILEGSIGVMPRRIMVADEHLFLARAILHDNEIDLPDLQ' A
#
# COMPACT_ATOMS: atom_id res chain seq x y z
N MET A 1 4.62 8.21 1.52
CA MET A 1 5.27 6.88 1.43
C MET A 1 4.53 5.90 0.51
N VAL A 2 3.19 5.89 0.50
CA VAL A 2 2.38 4.99 -0.35
C VAL A 2 2.80 4.98 -1.83
N ALA A 3 3.07 6.14 -2.44
CA ALA A 3 3.52 6.22 -3.84
C ALA A 3 4.89 5.55 -4.08
N PHE A 4 5.80 5.63 -3.09
CA PHE A 4 7.11 4.99 -3.17
C PHE A 4 7.01 3.47 -3.05
N THR A 5 6.24 2.97 -2.08
CA THR A 5 5.93 1.54 -1.92
C THR A 5 5.32 0.95 -3.19
N GLN A 6 4.36 1.65 -3.81
CA GLN A 6 3.77 1.19 -5.06
C GLN A 6 4.76 1.18 -6.23
N ALA A 7 5.64 2.19 -6.32
CA ALA A 7 6.66 2.24 -7.37
C ALA A 7 7.67 1.09 -7.23
N LEU A 8 8.10 0.81 -5.99
CA LEU A 8 9.03 -0.28 -5.69
C LEU A 8 8.42 -1.65 -6.02
N LEU A 9 7.21 -1.93 -5.55
CA LEU A 9 6.54 -3.20 -5.84
C LEU A 9 6.30 -3.39 -7.35
N ARG A 10 5.95 -2.32 -8.06
CA ARG A 10 5.80 -2.37 -9.53
C ARG A 10 7.12 -2.61 -10.26
N ALA A 11 8.24 -2.08 -9.76
CA ALA A 11 9.57 -2.32 -10.33
C ALA A 11 9.96 -3.82 -10.22
N GLU A 12 9.53 -4.48 -9.15
CA GLU A 12 9.71 -5.92 -8.91
C GLU A 12 8.63 -6.80 -9.61
N GLY A 13 7.78 -6.21 -10.45
CA GLY A 13 6.73 -6.93 -11.17
C GLY A 13 5.49 -7.30 -10.34
N ILE A 14 5.38 -6.80 -9.11
CA ILE A 14 4.24 -7.06 -8.24
C ILE A 14 3.13 -6.06 -8.53
N LYS A 15 1.98 -6.58 -8.95
CA LYS A 15 0.78 -5.77 -9.14
C LYS A 15 0.19 -5.38 -7.79
N CYS A 16 0.10 -4.07 -7.54
CA CYS A 16 -0.50 -3.51 -6.33
C CYS A 16 -1.57 -2.47 -6.65
N PHE A 17 -2.58 -2.36 -5.79
CA PHE A 17 -3.69 -1.42 -5.91
C PHE A 17 -3.81 -0.56 -4.65
N GLU A 18 -4.18 0.70 -4.82
CA GLU A 18 -4.50 1.58 -3.70
C GLU A 18 -5.99 1.48 -3.37
N LEU A 19 -6.30 1.10 -2.13
CA LEU A 19 -7.66 1.13 -1.62
C LEU A 19 -7.87 2.49 -0.93
N ASP A 20 -8.91 3.19 -1.38
CA ASP A 20 -9.35 4.53 -0.96
C ASP A 20 -8.76 5.75 -1.72
N VAL A 21 -9.17 5.89 -3.00
CA VAL A 21 -8.85 7.05 -3.84
C VAL A 21 -10.03 8.05 -3.89
N HIS A 22 -11.17 7.76 -3.22
CA HIS A 22 -12.43 8.49 -3.50
C HIS A 22 -13.16 9.10 -2.29
N MET A 23 -12.82 8.80 -1.03
CA MET A 23 -13.55 9.37 0.13
C MET A 23 -12.98 10.71 0.63
N SER A 24 -12.96 11.76 -0.21
CA SER A 24 -12.83 13.13 0.31
C SER A 24 -13.60 14.21 -0.45
N ILE A 25 -14.31 13.87 -1.53
CA ILE A 25 -14.98 14.87 -2.37
C ILE A 25 -16.48 15.02 -2.09
N LEU A 26 -17.12 14.04 -1.43
CA LEU A 26 -18.54 14.13 -1.09
C LEU A 26 -18.73 14.63 0.36
N GLU A 27 -18.71 15.96 0.49
CA GLU A 27 -19.26 16.75 1.60
C GLU A 27 -18.74 16.50 3.04
N GLY A 28 -17.67 17.20 3.40
CA GLY A 28 -17.64 17.85 4.73
C GLY A 28 -17.11 17.07 5.94
N SER A 29 -16.44 15.91 5.78
CA SER A 29 -15.74 15.26 6.90
C SER A 29 -14.24 15.17 6.69
N ILE A 30 -13.51 15.71 7.65
CA ILE A 30 -12.09 15.46 7.92
C ILE A 30 -11.96 13.96 8.28
N GLY A 31 -11.92 13.11 7.26
CA GLY A 31 -11.70 11.68 7.39
C GLY A 31 -10.34 11.33 6.81
N VAL A 32 -9.27 11.40 7.61
CA VAL A 32 -8.00 10.74 7.24
C VAL A 32 -8.25 9.25 7.31
N MET A 33 -8.73 8.67 6.22
CA MET A 33 -8.68 7.24 6.03
C MET A 33 -7.22 6.85 5.73
N PRO A 34 -6.68 5.82 6.39
CA PRO A 34 -5.35 5.33 6.08
C PRO A 34 -5.35 4.76 4.66
N ARG A 35 -4.51 5.35 3.80
CA ARG A 35 -4.23 4.82 2.46
C ARG A 35 -3.65 3.42 2.59
N ARG A 36 -4.32 2.43 2.00
CA ARG A 36 -3.92 1.02 2.06
C ARG A 36 -3.46 0.55 0.69
N ILE A 37 -2.36 -0.20 0.65
CA ILE A 37 -1.88 -0.89 -0.56
C ILE A 37 -2.28 -2.34 -0.45
N MET A 38 -2.92 -2.87 -1.50
CA MET A 38 -3.27 -4.27 -1.63
C MET A 38 -2.42 -4.93 -2.69
N VAL A 39 -2.00 -6.16 -2.41
CA VAL A 39 -1.34 -7.08 -3.34
C VAL A 39 -2.16 -8.37 -3.38
N ALA A 40 -1.98 -9.19 -4.42
CA ALA A 40 -2.56 -10.52 -4.43
C ALA A 40 -1.94 -11.38 -3.31
N ASP A 41 -2.71 -12.28 -2.71
CA ASP A 41 -2.25 -13.14 -1.60
C ASP A 41 -1.00 -13.94 -1.98
N GLU A 42 -0.91 -14.41 -3.23
CA GLU A 42 0.25 -15.10 -3.79
C GLU A 42 1.54 -14.26 -3.76
N HIS A 43 1.41 -12.93 -3.82
CA HIS A 43 2.52 -11.99 -3.79
C HIS A 43 2.73 -11.34 -2.43
N LEU A 44 1.88 -11.64 -1.42
CA LEU A 44 1.96 -11.00 -0.10
C LEU A 44 3.30 -11.29 0.60
N PHE A 45 3.76 -12.54 0.53
CA PHE A 45 5.04 -12.95 1.10
C PHE A 45 6.21 -12.20 0.45
N LEU A 46 6.24 -12.16 -0.89
CA LEU A 46 7.29 -11.50 -1.66
C LEU A 46 7.29 -9.99 -1.46
N ALA A 47 6.10 -9.37 -1.50
CA ALA A 47 5.93 -7.94 -1.25
C ALA A 47 6.46 -7.56 0.13
N ARG A 48 6.16 -8.35 1.17
CA ARG A 48 6.67 -8.10 2.52
C ARG A 48 8.20 -8.20 2.60
N ALA A 49 8.79 -9.18 1.94
CA ALA A 49 10.25 -9.34 1.90
C ALA A 49 10.92 -8.14 1.22
N ILE A 50 10.45 -7.72 0.04
CA ILE A 50 10.97 -6.56 -0.68
C ILE A 50 10.88 -5.28 0.16
N LEU A 51 9.77 -5.07 0.86
CA LEU A 51 9.59 -3.89 1.69
C LEU A 51 10.53 -3.90 2.90
N HIS A 52 10.70 -5.05 3.55
CA HIS A 52 11.65 -5.22 4.64
C HIS A 52 13.10 -5.00 4.19
N ASP A 53 13.49 -5.55 3.04
CA ASP A 53 14.84 -5.40 2.48
C ASP A 53 15.18 -3.95 2.11
N ASN A 54 14.17 -3.12 1.89
CA ASN A 54 14.30 -1.69 1.61
C ASN A 54 14.04 -0.82 2.85
N GLU A 55 14.06 -1.41 4.05
CA GLU A 55 13.86 -0.72 5.34
C GLU A 55 12.51 0.03 5.42
N ILE A 56 11.48 -0.49 4.74
CA ILE A 56 10.12 0.06 4.77
C ILE A 56 9.33 -0.69 5.84
N ASP A 57 9.10 -0.03 6.96
CA ASP A 57 8.24 -0.54 8.03
C ASP A 57 6.80 -0.72 7.54
N LEU A 58 6.30 -1.93 7.70
CA LEU A 58 4.88 -2.24 7.57
C LEU A 58 4.25 -2.09 8.96
N PRO A 59 3.14 -1.34 9.11
CA PRO A 59 2.39 -1.38 10.34
C PRO A 59 1.92 -2.82 10.57
N ASP A 60 2.12 -3.34 11.80
CA ASP A 60 1.65 -4.66 12.18
C ASP A 60 0.14 -4.77 11.88
N LEU A 61 -0.19 -5.57 10.87
CA LEU A 61 -1.56 -5.98 10.58
C LEU A 61 -1.90 -7.11 11.55
N GLN A 62 -2.33 -6.75 12.77
CA GLN A 62 -3.07 -7.66 13.66
C GLN A 62 -4.54 -7.68 13.29
#